data_AF-A0A9W9Z8J8-F1
#
_entry.id   AF-A0A9W9Z8J8-F1
#
_cell.length_a   1.000
_cell.length_b   1.000
_cell.length_c   1.000
_cell.angle_alpha   90.00
_cell.angle_beta   90.00
_cell.angle_gamma   90.00
#
_symmetry.space_group_name_H-M   'P 1'
#
loop_
_entity.id
_entity.type
_entity.pdbx_description
1 polymer ?
#
loop_
_entity_poly.entity_id
_entity_poly.type
_entity_poly.pdbx_seq_one_letter_code
_entity_poly.pdbx_strand_id
1 'polypeptide(L)'
;MAYAYWKSGKVLDNAVFDFVLSQKSISWRIHCFRWDSRSACTLLETSAFPNQTISYLKTILPTTVEQEFFTYLKGIDASKRYLMCYPRGSIVFPKIPLYQSGRTITRYCKMVQLMETTLLNLVNFARYILYNKHTISIGKFDKFATNASRFRLAAGWDKSLIEFGLRRSQGPDGGLSASKYCYIGGFDGTSNVLAGKLCGIPVKGTQAHAFITSFTPKELPLVGKLQPADSSQEPRDFYPVVMDWLKKVSPVLRVLESEVHMGELAAFSAYAVAFPDTFWHW
;
A
#
# COMPACT_ATOMS: atom_id res chain seq x y z
N MET A 1 18.49 -29.53 5.18
CA MET A 1 18.85 -29.38 3.76
C MET A 1 20.19 -28.67 3.54
N ALA A 2 20.41 -27.45 4.05
CA ALA A 2 21.69 -26.75 3.88
C ALA A 2 22.91 -27.58 4.33
N TYR A 3 22.80 -28.26 5.47
CA TYR A 3 23.82 -29.21 5.97
C TYR A 3 24.05 -30.41 5.04
N ALA A 4 23.00 -30.97 4.43
CA ALA A 4 23.12 -32.09 3.49
C ALA A 4 23.81 -31.66 2.19
N TYR A 5 23.55 -30.46 1.68
CA TYR A 5 24.29 -29.89 0.54
C TYR A 5 25.77 -29.65 0.88
N TRP A 6 26.06 -29.25 2.12
CA TRP A 6 27.42 -29.10 2.60
C TRP A 6 28.16 -30.43 2.66
N LYS A 7 27.57 -31.43 3.31
CA LYS A 7 28.15 -32.77 3.48
C LYS A 7 28.32 -33.54 2.17
N SER A 8 27.47 -33.27 1.17
CA SER A 8 27.56 -33.89 -0.16
C SER A 8 28.51 -33.18 -1.13
N GLY A 9 29.21 -32.12 -0.70
CA GLY A 9 30.14 -31.38 -1.55
C GLY A 9 29.48 -30.51 -2.64
N LYS A 10 28.15 -30.50 -2.74
CA LYS A 10 27.35 -29.74 -3.74
C LYS A 10 27.25 -28.24 -3.42
N VAL A 11 28.20 -27.74 -2.65
CA VAL A 11 28.26 -26.40 -2.09
C VAL A 11 28.52 -25.36 -3.17
N LEU A 12 29.30 -25.76 -4.18
CA LEU A 12 29.76 -24.91 -5.28
C LEU A 12 28.90 -25.04 -6.54
N ASP A 13 27.97 -25.99 -6.56
CA ASP A 13 27.14 -26.29 -7.72
C ASP A 13 26.25 -25.10 -8.09
N ASN A 14 26.20 -24.82 -9.39
CA ASN A 14 25.31 -23.83 -9.96
C ASN A 14 23.89 -24.39 -9.96
N ALA A 15 22.97 -23.68 -9.32
CA ALA A 15 21.56 -24.04 -9.32
C ALA A 15 20.73 -22.85 -9.79
N VAL A 16 19.68 -23.16 -10.53
CA VAL A 16 18.77 -22.23 -11.18
C VAL A 16 17.39 -22.46 -10.59
N PHE A 17 16.82 -21.43 -9.97
CA PHE A 17 15.48 -21.46 -9.37
C PHE A 17 14.58 -20.46 -10.08
N ASP A 18 13.47 -20.95 -10.60
CA ASP A 18 12.43 -20.14 -11.22
C ASP A 18 11.21 -20.06 -10.30
N PHE A 19 10.83 -18.83 -9.95
CA PHE A 19 9.62 -18.59 -9.18
C PHE A 19 8.43 -18.43 -10.13
N VAL A 20 7.49 -19.36 -10.04
CA VAL A 20 6.30 -19.41 -10.90
C VAL A 20 5.04 -19.26 -10.05
N LEU A 21 4.13 -18.40 -10.48
CA LEU A 21 2.83 -18.26 -9.83
C LEU A 21 1.95 -19.48 -10.14
N SER A 22 1.54 -20.22 -9.11
CA SER A 22 0.61 -21.33 -9.26
C SER A 22 -0.83 -20.84 -9.49
N GLN A 23 -1.48 -21.37 -10.53
CA GLN A 23 -2.86 -21.05 -10.86
C GLN A 23 -3.81 -21.70 -9.82
N LYS A 24 -4.62 -20.90 -9.13
CA LYS A 24 -5.76 -21.39 -8.32
C LYS A 24 -7.07 -20.84 -8.87
N SER A 25 -8.14 -21.61 -8.68
CA SER A 25 -9.45 -21.66 -9.34
C SER A 25 -10.32 -20.39 -9.45
N ILE A 26 -9.82 -19.20 -9.12
CA ILE A 26 -10.61 -17.99 -9.34
C ILE A 26 -10.30 -17.47 -10.75
N SER A 27 -11.33 -17.05 -11.48
CA SER A 27 -11.37 -16.62 -12.89
C SER A 27 -10.41 -15.47 -13.29
N TRP A 28 -9.44 -15.12 -12.46
CA TRP A 28 -8.50 -14.03 -12.68
C TRP A 28 -7.33 -14.51 -13.55
N ARG A 29 -7.26 -13.99 -14.79
CA ARG A 29 -6.24 -14.37 -15.78
C ARG A 29 -5.02 -13.43 -15.82
N ILE A 30 -5.08 -12.28 -15.15
CA ILE A 30 -4.07 -11.21 -15.22
C ILE A 30 -3.73 -10.74 -13.80
N HIS A 31 -2.44 -10.73 -13.46
CA HIS A 31 -1.95 -10.18 -12.20
C HIS A 31 -0.99 -9.02 -12.48
N CYS A 32 -1.24 -7.87 -11.85
CA CYS A 32 -0.23 -6.82 -11.78
C CYS A 32 0.76 -7.22 -10.67
N PHE A 33 1.94 -7.69 -11.06
CA PHE A 33 2.96 -8.14 -10.13
C PHE A 33 3.90 -6.98 -9.81
N ARG A 34 4.10 -6.69 -8.53
CA ARG A 34 5.03 -5.65 -8.12
C ARG A 34 6.02 -6.16 -7.08
N TRP A 35 7.20 -6.53 -7.57
CA TRP A 35 8.36 -6.84 -6.75
C TRP A 35 8.87 -5.60 -6.00
N ASP A 36 9.11 -5.73 -4.69
CA ASP A 36 9.91 -4.77 -3.94
C ASP A 36 11.39 -5.16 -4.02
N SER A 37 12.05 -4.68 -5.07
CA SER A 37 13.48 -4.92 -5.28
C SER A 37 14.32 -4.39 -4.13
N ARG A 38 13.88 -3.37 -3.40
CA ARG A 38 14.70 -2.75 -2.35
C ARG A 38 14.83 -3.65 -1.14
N SER A 39 13.73 -4.19 -0.62
CA SER A 39 13.77 -5.13 0.50
C SER A 39 14.50 -6.43 0.16
N ALA A 40 14.32 -6.93 -1.07
CA ALA A 40 15.07 -8.08 -1.55
C ALA A 40 16.57 -7.79 -1.70
N CYS A 41 16.94 -6.64 -2.26
CA CYS A 41 18.33 -6.22 -2.37
C CYS A 41 18.97 -6.01 -0.99
N THR A 42 18.30 -5.37 -0.03
CA THR A 42 18.82 -5.21 1.33
C THR A 42 19.03 -6.57 2.03
N LEU A 43 18.14 -7.54 1.81
CA LEU A 43 18.34 -8.92 2.27
C LEU A 43 19.56 -9.58 1.60
N LEU A 44 19.75 -9.35 0.30
CA LEU A 44 20.91 -9.85 -0.44
C LEU A 44 22.22 -9.18 -0.02
N GLU A 45 22.17 -7.94 0.47
CA GLU A 45 23.31 -7.19 0.99
C GLU A 45 23.70 -7.62 2.41
N THR A 46 22.77 -8.20 3.18
CA THR A 46 23.04 -8.64 4.57
C THR A 46 23.65 -10.04 4.57
N SER A 47 24.99 -10.11 4.63
CA SER A 47 25.75 -11.34 4.37
C SER A 47 26.58 -11.81 5.56
N ALA A 48 25.92 -12.36 6.59
CA ALA A 48 26.51 -13.29 7.57
C ALA A 48 25.47 -13.62 8.64
N PHE A 49 25.47 -14.86 9.15
CA PHE A 49 24.69 -15.19 10.34
C PHE A 49 25.36 -14.60 11.58
N PRO A 50 24.64 -13.84 12.42
CA PRO A 50 25.18 -13.35 13.68
C PRO A 50 25.66 -14.50 14.57
N ASN A 51 26.70 -14.25 15.38
CA ASN A 51 27.22 -15.24 16.32
C ASN A 51 26.12 -15.79 17.27
N GLN A 52 25.16 -14.96 17.66
CA GLN A 52 24.00 -15.36 18.47
C GLN A 52 23.14 -16.41 17.76
N THR A 53 22.87 -16.23 16.47
CA THR A 53 22.09 -17.19 15.67
C THR A 53 22.81 -18.53 15.55
N ILE A 54 24.14 -18.51 15.42
CA ILE A 54 24.94 -19.74 15.33
C ILE A 54 24.95 -20.51 16.64
N SER A 55 25.07 -19.81 17.78
CA SER A 55 24.94 -20.44 19.10
C SER A 55 23.58 -21.11 19.27
N TYR A 56 22.51 -20.49 18.78
CA TYR A 56 21.17 -21.08 18.78
C TYR A 56 21.05 -22.29 17.83
N LEU A 57 21.64 -22.23 16.64
CA LEU A 57 21.62 -23.37 15.71
C LEU A 57 22.33 -24.60 16.29
N LYS A 58 23.36 -24.42 17.12
CA LYS A 58 24.05 -25.51 17.81
C LYS A 58 23.19 -26.23 18.85
N THR A 59 22.13 -25.59 19.38
CA THR A 59 21.23 -26.24 20.36
C THR A 59 20.12 -27.05 19.69
N ILE A 60 19.73 -26.67 18.46
CA ILE A 60 18.65 -27.33 17.71
C ILE A 60 19.15 -28.50 16.88
N LEU A 61 20.33 -28.34 16.26
CA LEU A 61 20.86 -29.35 15.36
C LEU A 61 21.41 -30.55 16.13
N PRO A 62 21.37 -31.76 15.56
CA PRO A 62 21.96 -32.94 16.17
C PRO A 62 23.45 -32.74 16.48
N THR A 63 23.92 -33.35 17.57
CA THR A 63 25.35 -33.32 17.97
C THR A 63 26.30 -33.97 16.95
N THR A 64 25.76 -34.65 15.95
CA THR A 64 26.49 -35.27 14.83
C THR A 64 26.89 -34.31 13.71
N VAL A 65 26.58 -33.02 13.85
CA VAL A 65 26.93 -31.98 12.86
C VAL A 65 28.37 -31.51 13.07
N GLU A 66 29.19 -31.49 12.01
CA GLU A 66 30.59 -31.10 12.08
C GLU A 66 30.76 -29.60 12.39
N GLN A 67 31.77 -29.24 13.21
CA GLN A 67 31.99 -27.83 13.58
C GLN A 67 32.37 -26.94 12.40
N GLU A 68 33.00 -27.51 11.38
CA GLU A 68 33.36 -26.85 10.12
C GLU A 68 32.14 -26.27 9.41
N PHE A 69 30.96 -26.90 9.55
CA PHE A 69 29.72 -26.38 8.98
C PHE A 69 29.33 -25.02 9.60
N PHE A 70 29.51 -24.84 10.91
CA PHE A 70 29.20 -23.58 11.58
C PHE A 70 30.20 -22.47 11.24
N THR A 71 31.47 -22.80 11.05
CA THR A 71 32.48 -21.86 10.52
C THR A 71 32.12 -21.45 9.10
N TYR A 72 31.69 -22.43 8.29
CA TYR A 72 31.20 -22.20 6.94
C TYR A 72 29.96 -21.28 6.91
N LEU A 73 29.01 -21.39 7.86
CA LEU A 73 27.85 -20.48 7.97
C LEU A 73 28.23 -19.03 8.29
N LYS A 74 29.34 -18.79 9.00
CA LYS A 74 29.83 -17.41 9.28
C LYS A 74 30.38 -16.72 8.04
N GLY A 75 31.06 -17.47 7.18
CA GLY A 75 31.70 -16.97 5.96
C GLY A 75 30.77 -16.91 4.75
N ILE A 76 29.46 -16.99 4.95
CA ILE A 76 28.48 -16.92 3.86
C ILE A 76 28.44 -15.50 3.30
N ASP A 77 29.01 -15.34 2.11
CA ASP A 77 28.89 -14.13 1.31
C ASP A 77 27.71 -14.21 0.33
N ALA A 78 26.97 -13.12 0.30
CA ALA A 78 25.75 -12.94 -0.44
C ALA A 78 25.87 -12.02 -1.67
N SER A 79 27.00 -11.33 -1.77
CA SER A 79 27.26 -10.27 -2.74
C SER A 79 27.38 -10.75 -4.18
N LYS A 80 27.86 -11.98 -4.41
CA LYS A 80 28.10 -12.54 -5.77
C LYS A 80 26.85 -13.15 -6.41
N ARG A 81 25.73 -12.43 -6.40
CA ARG A 81 24.44 -12.91 -6.92
C ARG A 81 23.80 -11.95 -7.90
N TYR A 82 23.12 -12.49 -8.90
CA TYR A 82 22.33 -11.72 -9.86
C TYR A 82 20.85 -11.97 -9.60
N LEU A 83 20.14 -10.92 -9.20
CA LEU A 83 18.68 -10.92 -9.14
C LEU A 83 18.17 -10.11 -10.32
N MET A 84 17.76 -10.80 -11.38
CA MET A 84 17.00 -10.18 -12.48
C MET A 84 15.54 -10.15 -12.04
N CYS A 85 14.81 -9.04 -12.22
CA CYS A 85 13.38 -8.93 -11.90
C CYS A 85 12.66 -8.15 -13.01
N TYR A 86 11.38 -8.44 -13.25
CA TYR A 86 10.57 -7.57 -14.09
C TYR A 86 10.53 -6.15 -13.50
N PRO A 87 10.50 -5.11 -14.36
CA PRO A 87 10.30 -3.74 -13.93
C PRO A 87 9.03 -3.57 -13.10
N ARG A 88 9.06 -2.57 -12.23
CA ARG A 88 8.01 -2.30 -11.27
C ARG A 88 6.68 -1.97 -11.97
N GLY A 89 5.63 -2.77 -11.74
CA GLY A 89 4.31 -2.59 -12.38
C GLY A 89 4.09 -3.41 -13.65
N SER A 90 4.99 -4.37 -13.94
CA SER A 90 4.80 -5.30 -15.04
C SER A 90 3.61 -6.23 -14.83
N ILE A 91 2.91 -6.55 -15.93
CA ILE A 91 1.84 -7.52 -15.93
C ILE A 91 2.46 -8.91 -16.01
N VAL A 92 2.06 -9.82 -15.12
CA VAL A 92 2.55 -11.20 -15.13
C VAL A 92 1.39 -12.18 -15.15
N PHE A 93 1.54 -13.24 -15.94
CA PHE A 93 0.55 -14.28 -16.09
C PHE A 93 0.89 -15.50 -15.22
N PRO A 94 -0.12 -16.26 -14.76
CA PRO A 94 0.11 -17.54 -14.10
C PRO A 94 0.93 -18.47 -14.99
N LYS A 95 1.77 -19.32 -14.40
CA LYS A 95 2.64 -20.28 -15.10
C LYS A 95 3.76 -19.67 -15.95
N ILE A 96 3.85 -18.35 -16.04
CA ILE A 96 5.05 -17.69 -16.58
C ILE A 96 6.00 -17.44 -15.41
N PRO A 97 7.30 -17.78 -15.51
CA PRO A 97 8.27 -17.37 -14.52
C PRO A 97 8.22 -15.85 -14.37
N LEU A 98 8.29 -15.37 -13.13
CA LEU A 98 8.33 -13.94 -12.80
C LEU A 98 9.63 -13.24 -13.28
N TYR A 99 10.33 -13.87 -14.23
CA TYR A 99 11.65 -13.53 -14.76
C TYR A 99 11.71 -13.93 -16.24
N GLN A 100 12.03 -12.99 -17.12
CA GLN A 100 12.34 -13.26 -18.52
C GLN A 100 13.81 -12.98 -18.81
N SER A 101 14.40 -13.82 -19.66
CA SER A 101 15.78 -13.82 -20.13
C SER A 101 16.79 -14.62 -19.30
N GLY A 102 16.68 -15.96 -19.36
CA GLY A 102 17.80 -16.90 -19.58
C GLY A 102 19.05 -16.87 -18.69
N ARG A 103 19.07 -16.08 -17.61
CA ARG A 103 20.21 -15.94 -16.69
C ARG A 103 19.67 -15.81 -15.27
N THR A 104 19.37 -16.97 -14.73
CA THR A 104 18.88 -17.18 -13.37
C THR A 104 19.90 -16.74 -12.33
N ILE A 105 19.46 -16.55 -11.08
CA ILE A 105 20.29 -16.45 -9.87
C ILE A 105 21.46 -17.44 -9.97
N THR A 106 22.62 -16.95 -10.39
CA THR A 106 23.78 -17.78 -10.64
C THR A 106 24.71 -17.63 -9.45
N ARG A 107 24.59 -18.54 -8.48
CA ARG A 107 25.66 -19.39 -7.90
C ARG A 107 25.29 -19.89 -6.51
N TYR A 108 25.57 -21.18 -6.28
CA TYR A 108 25.50 -21.92 -5.02
C TYR A 108 24.10 -22.42 -4.61
N CYS A 109 23.82 -23.69 -4.97
CA CYS A 109 22.62 -24.47 -4.63
C CYS A 109 22.12 -24.27 -3.18
N LYS A 110 23.02 -24.35 -2.19
CA LYS A 110 22.72 -24.19 -0.76
C LYS A 110 22.10 -22.83 -0.38
N MET A 111 22.51 -21.77 -1.08
CA MET A 111 22.20 -20.41 -0.72
C MET A 111 20.84 -20.02 -1.28
N VAL A 112 20.58 -20.43 -2.51
CA VAL A 112 19.26 -20.25 -3.13
C VAL A 112 18.22 -21.08 -2.38
N GLN A 113 18.57 -22.26 -1.85
CA GLN A 113 17.68 -23.03 -0.96
C GLN A 113 17.38 -22.34 0.37
N LEU A 114 18.38 -21.72 1.02
CA LEU A 114 18.17 -20.93 2.25
C LEU A 114 17.32 -19.68 1.96
N MET A 115 17.49 -19.13 0.77
CA MET A 115 16.72 -17.98 0.29
C MET A 115 15.37 -18.36 -0.26
N GLU A 116 15.12 -19.62 -0.61
CA GLU A 116 13.84 -20.06 -1.14
C GLU A 116 12.73 -19.71 -0.15
N THR A 117 12.88 -20.06 1.13
CA THR A 117 11.87 -19.72 2.14
C THR A 117 11.71 -18.21 2.30
N THR A 118 12.80 -17.44 2.31
CA THR A 118 12.70 -15.99 2.50
C THR A 118 12.16 -15.27 1.26
N LEU A 119 12.56 -15.68 0.07
CA LEU A 119 12.06 -15.17 -1.22
C LEU A 119 10.63 -15.63 -1.46
N LEU A 120 10.29 -16.89 -1.18
CA LEU A 120 8.91 -17.36 -1.15
C LEU A 120 8.13 -16.66 -0.05
N ASN A 121 8.73 -16.24 1.06
CA ASN A 121 8.02 -15.38 1.99
C ASN A 121 7.81 -14.02 1.31
N LEU A 122 8.82 -13.31 0.84
CA LEU A 122 8.64 -12.04 0.14
C LEU A 122 7.62 -12.12 -1.05
N VAL A 123 7.61 -13.22 -1.82
CA VAL A 123 6.74 -13.47 -3.01
C VAL A 123 5.39 -14.16 -2.67
N ASN A 124 5.29 -15.06 -1.70
CA ASN A 124 4.02 -15.74 -1.31
C ASN A 124 3.40 -15.14 -0.07
N PHE A 125 4.16 -14.48 0.78
CA PHE A 125 3.60 -13.49 1.67
C PHE A 125 2.87 -12.43 0.86
N ALA A 126 3.32 -12.18 -0.40
CA ALA A 126 2.58 -11.51 -1.50
C ALA A 126 1.16 -12.08 -1.78
N ARG A 127 0.86 -13.31 -1.28
CA ARG A 127 -0.33 -14.12 -1.61
C ARG A 127 -1.14 -14.62 -0.40
N TYR A 128 -0.51 -14.97 0.73
CA TYR A 128 -1.09 -15.83 1.77
C TYR A 128 -1.91 -15.12 2.86
N ILE A 129 -1.82 -13.79 3.02
CA ILE A 129 -2.72 -13.07 3.95
C ILE A 129 -4.10 -12.84 3.30
N LEU A 130 -4.81 -13.92 3.04
CA LEU A 130 -6.25 -13.88 2.81
C LEU A 130 -7.01 -15.02 3.50
N TYR A 131 -6.35 -15.88 4.28
CA TYR A 131 -7.04 -16.97 5.00
C TYR A 131 -6.89 -16.98 6.51
N ASN A 132 -5.93 -16.25 7.09
CA ASN A 132 -5.90 -16.04 8.53
C ASN A 132 -5.49 -14.61 8.88
N LYS A 133 -6.34 -13.94 9.68
CA LYS A 133 -6.00 -12.75 10.45
C LYS A 133 -4.68 -13.03 11.19
N HIS A 134 -3.77 -12.07 11.23
CA HIS A 134 -2.45 -12.12 11.89
C HIS A 134 -1.34 -12.80 11.08
N THR A 135 -0.68 -12.07 10.18
CA THR A 135 0.79 -11.93 10.06
C THR A 135 1.07 -10.77 9.06
N ILE A 136 2.25 -10.16 9.14
CA ILE A 136 2.68 -8.81 8.72
C ILE A 136 3.06 -8.62 7.23
N SER A 137 2.22 -7.87 6.50
CA SER A 137 2.62 -6.74 5.63
C SER A 137 3.45 -6.83 4.32
N ILE A 138 3.47 -7.90 3.49
CA ILE A 138 4.11 -7.82 2.13
C ILE A 138 3.19 -8.27 0.96
N GLY A 139 2.06 -8.96 1.22
CA GLY A 139 1.15 -9.40 0.14
C GLY A 139 -0.28 -9.07 0.12
N LYS A 140 -0.64 -8.08 0.89
CA LYS A 140 -1.82 -7.34 0.52
C LYS A 140 -1.55 -6.45 -0.71
N PHE A 141 -0.29 -6.18 -1.02
CA PHE A 141 0.17 -5.17 -1.96
C PHE A 141 -0.10 -5.47 -3.44
N ASP A 142 0.19 -6.69 -3.91
CA ASP A 142 -0.12 -7.10 -5.30
C ASP A 142 -1.64 -7.12 -5.55
N LYS A 143 -2.44 -7.43 -4.52
CA LYS A 143 -3.91 -7.41 -4.62
C LYS A 143 -4.48 -6.00 -4.64
N PHE A 144 -3.91 -5.06 -3.88
CA PHE A 144 -4.33 -3.66 -3.94
C PHE A 144 -4.06 -3.08 -5.33
N ALA A 145 -2.87 -3.31 -5.89
CA ALA A 145 -2.55 -2.86 -7.24
C ALA A 145 -3.46 -3.52 -8.29
N THR A 146 -3.64 -4.85 -8.24
CA THR A 146 -4.48 -5.57 -9.20
C THR A 146 -5.96 -5.16 -9.12
N ASN A 147 -6.52 -5.00 -7.91
CA ASN A 147 -7.89 -4.53 -7.76
C ASN A 147 -8.05 -3.07 -8.16
N ALA A 148 -7.05 -2.22 -7.85
CA ALA A 148 -7.06 -0.84 -8.30
C ALA A 148 -7.07 -0.73 -9.83
N SER A 149 -6.25 -1.54 -10.51
CA SER A 149 -6.28 -1.63 -11.98
C SER A 149 -7.63 -2.11 -12.52
N ARG A 150 -8.30 -3.02 -11.82
CA ARG A 150 -9.65 -3.45 -12.20
C ARG A 150 -10.68 -2.34 -12.04
N PHE A 151 -10.63 -1.58 -10.96
CA PHE A 151 -11.50 -0.41 -10.78
C PHE A 151 -11.21 0.65 -11.83
N ARG A 152 -9.94 0.88 -12.18
CA ARG A 152 -9.56 1.76 -13.29
C ARG A 152 -10.16 1.29 -14.62
N LEU A 153 -10.03 0.01 -14.94
CA LEU A 153 -10.61 -0.54 -16.16
C LEU A 153 -12.14 -0.45 -16.19
N ALA A 154 -12.80 -0.66 -15.05
CA ALA A 154 -14.26 -0.57 -14.95
C ALA A 154 -14.77 0.88 -15.00
N ALA A 155 -14.05 1.82 -14.39
CA ALA A 155 -14.44 3.22 -14.32
C ALA A 155 -14.09 4.01 -15.60
N GLY A 156 -13.08 3.57 -16.35
CA GLY A 156 -12.53 4.31 -17.49
C GLY A 156 -11.42 5.28 -17.08
N TRP A 157 -10.74 5.83 -18.09
CA TRP A 157 -9.63 6.78 -17.92
C TRP A 157 -10.10 8.24 -17.80
N ASP A 158 -11.37 8.52 -18.09
CA ASP A 158 -11.97 9.85 -18.03
C ASP A 158 -12.45 10.23 -16.61
N LYS A 159 -12.52 9.25 -15.70
CA LYS A 159 -12.98 9.46 -14.32
C LYS A 159 -11.82 9.55 -13.34
N SER A 160 -11.93 10.44 -12.35
CA SER A 160 -10.99 10.50 -11.24
C SER A 160 -11.29 9.40 -10.22
N LEU A 161 -10.31 8.58 -9.88
CA LEU A 161 -10.40 7.55 -8.84
C LEU A 161 -9.52 7.89 -7.65
N ILE A 162 -10.12 7.95 -6.45
CA ILE A 162 -9.44 8.35 -5.22
C ILE A 162 -9.58 7.26 -4.16
N GLU A 163 -8.50 6.98 -3.45
CA GLU A 163 -8.42 5.95 -2.42
C GLU A 163 -8.77 6.49 -1.02
N PHE A 164 -9.76 5.88 -0.36
CA PHE A 164 -10.23 6.21 1.00
C PHE A 164 -10.21 5.00 1.97
N GLY A 165 -9.42 3.98 1.67
CA GLY A 165 -9.33 2.70 2.39
C GLY A 165 -8.42 2.71 3.62
N LEU A 166 -7.86 3.86 4.00
CA LEU A 166 -6.92 4.00 5.13
C LEU A 166 -7.45 3.33 6.41
N ARG A 167 -8.73 3.55 6.75
CA ARG A 167 -9.36 3.11 8.01
C ARG A 167 -9.48 1.58 8.17
N ARG A 168 -9.35 0.81 7.09
CA ARG A 168 -9.45 -0.67 7.11
C ARG A 168 -8.14 -1.34 6.72
N SER A 169 -7.08 -0.55 6.56
CA SER A 169 -5.75 -1.06 6.25
C SER A 169 -5.08 -1.56 7.53
N GLN A 170 -4.76 -2.85 7.56
CA GLN A 170 -4.25 -3.52 8.77
C GLN A 170 -2.73 -3.50 8.83
N GLY A 171 -2.19 -3.28 10.03
CA GLY A 171 -0.75 -3.29 10.32
C GLY A 171 -0.17 -1.87 10.43
N PRO A 172 1.02 -1.71 11.03
CA PRO A 172 1.64 -0.40 11.28
C PRO A 172 1.87 0.42 10.00
N ASP A 173 2.28 -0.23 8.90
CA ASP A 173 2.48 0.40 7.58
C ASP A 173 1.38 0.05 6.56
N GLY A 174 0.28 -0.55 7.03
CA GLY A 174 -0.78 -1.07 6.17
C GLY A 174 -1.42 0.04 5.33
N GLY A 175 -1.69 1.19 5.96
CA GLY A 175 -2.29 2.35 5.32
C GLY A 175 -1.41 2.99 4.25
N LEU A 176 -0.15 3.26 4.59
CA LEU A 176 0.83 3.84 3.65
C LEU A 176 1.00 2.97 2.41
N SER A 177 1.14 1.67 2.64
CA SER A 177 1.38 0.74 1.56
C SER A 177 0.13 0.57 0.70
N ALA A 178 -1.06 0.43 1.29
CA ALA A 178 -2.31 0.32 0.52
C ALA A 178 -2.51 1.53 -0.41
N SER A 179 -2.40 2.75 0.11
CA SER A 179 -2.52 3.99 -0.67
C SER A 179 -1.51 4.04 -1.81
N LYS A 180 -0.25 3.65 -1.54
CA LYS A 180 0.81 3.58 -2.55
C LYS A 180 0.48 2.60 -3.68
N TYR A 181 0.05 1.39 -3.34
CA TYR A 181 -0.23 0.36 -4.35
C TYR A 181 -1.51 0.63 -5.13
N CYS A 182 -2.53 1.27 -4.53
CA CYS A 182 -3.71 1.72 -5.26
C CYS A 182 -3.37 2.79 -6.30
N TYR A 183 -2.53 3.77 -5.96
CA TYR A 183 -2.06 4.79 -6.89
C TYR A 183 -1.31 4.17 -8.07
N ILE A 184 -0.38 3.26 -7.79
CA ILE A 184 0.33 2.50 -8.84
C ILE A 184 -0.62 1.69 -9.72
N GLY A 185 -1.68 1.11 -9.12
CA GLY A 185 -2.69 0.36 -9.84
C GLY A 185 -3.54 1.21 -10.78
N GLY A 186 -3.46 2.53 -10.70
CA GLY A 186 -4.12 3.47 -11.60
C GLY A 186 -5.09 4.42 -10.91
N PHE A 187 -5.07 4.56 -9.59
CA PHE A 187 -5.84 5.61 -8.90
C PHE A 187 -5.10 6.96 -9.02
N ASP A 188 -5.84 8.06 -9.00
CA ASP A 188 -5.31 9.42 -9.20
C ASP A 188 -4.92 10.12 -7.90
N GLY A 189 -5.41 9.63 -6.75
CA GLY A 189 -5.08 10.21 -5.45
C GLY A 189 -5.47 9.35 -4.25
N THR A 190 -5.15 9.85 -3.06
CA THR A 190 -5.42 9.17 -1.77
C THR A 190 -5.79 10.17 -0.69
N SER A 191 -6.55 9.74 0.32
CA SER A 191 -6.75 10.52 1.54
C SER A 191 -5.60 10.43 2.55
N ASN A 192 -4.59 9.61 2.27
CA ASN A 192 -3.50 9.37 3.20
C ASN A 192 -2.38 10.41 3.07
N VAL A 193 -2.33 11.36 4.00
CA VAL A 193 -1.32 12.43 4.04
C VAL A 193 0.11 11.87 4.13
N LEU A 194 0.33 10.78 4.86
CA LEU A 194 1.66 10.18 4.97
C LEU A 194 2.13 9.60 3.63
N ALA A 195 1.21 9.03 2.85
CA ALA A 195 1.50 8.56 1.50
C ALA A 195 1.79 9.72 0.54
N GLY A 196 1.07 10.84 0.68
CA GLY A 196 1.39 12.08 -0.03
C GLY A 196 2.81 12.58 0.28
N LYS A 197 3.17 12.65 1.56
CA LYS A 197 4.49 13.12 2.01
C LYS A 197 5.64 12.21 1.54
N LEU A 198 5.51 10.89 1.68
CA LEU A 198 6.60 9.96 1.42
C LEU A 198 6.69 9.49 -0.04
N CYS A 199 5.57 9.45 -0.75
CA CYS A 199 5.49 8.91 -2.11
C CYS A 199 5.08 9.94 -3.16
N GLY A 200 4.81 11.20 -2.79
CA GLY A 200 4.42 12.26 -3.72
C GLY A 200 3.05 12.05 -4.37
N ILE A 201 2.17 11.28 -3.73
CA ILE A 201 0.85 10.95 -4.27
C ILE A 201 -0.10 12.13 -4.03
N PRO A 202 -0.91 12.56 -5.02
CA PRO A 202 -1.91 13.61 -4.82
C PRO A 202 -2.85 13.27 -3.66
N VAL A 203 -2.94 14.18 -2.69
CA VAL A 203 -3.79 13.99 -1.51
C VAL A 203 -5.12 14.67 -1.73
N LYS A 204 -6.21 13.92 -1.60
CA LYS A 204 -7.58 14.44 -1.64
C LYS A 204 -8.36 13.97 -0.43
N GLY A 205 -9.02 14.90 0.25
CA GLY A 205 -9.78 14.66 1.47
C GLY A 205 -11.21 15.18 1.33
N THR A 206 -12.11 14.60 2.11
CA THR A 206 -13.54 14.94 2.08
C THR A 206 -13.98 15.33 3.47
N GLN A 207 -15.14 15.97 3.57
CA GLN A 207 -15.78 16.22 4.86
C GLN A 207 -16.10 14.89 5.56
N ALA A 208 -15.93 14.87 6.89
CA ALA A 208 -16.27 13.72 7.71
C ALA A 208 -17.68 13.88 8.28
N HIS A 209 -18.46 12.81 8.34
CA HIS A 209 -19.78 12.83 8.99
C HIS A 209 -19.71 13.34 10.44
N ALA A 210 -18.66 12.97 11.18
CA ALA A 210 -18.43 13.42 12.54
C ALA A 210 -18.32 14.96 12.67
N PHE A 211 -17.78 15.62 11.64
CA PHE A 211 -17.71 17.08 11.59
C PHE A 211 -19.11 17.68 11.42
N ILE A 212 -19.96 17.11 10.56
CA ILE A 212 -21.33 17.61 10.37
C ILE A 212 -22.15 17.42 11.66
N THR A 213 -22.03 16.26 12.29
CA THR A 213 -22.81 15.92 13.50
C THR A 213 -22.35 16.65 14.76
N SER A 214 -21.19 17.33 14.75
CA SER A 214 -20.73 18.09 15.93
C SER A 214 -21.42 19.44 16.07
N PHE A 215 -22.09 19.94 15.02
CA PHE A 215 -22.70 21.26 15.02
C PHE A 215 -24.13 21.24 15.55
N THR A 216 -24.45 22.26 16.31
CA THR A 216 -25.79 22.56 16.80
C THR A 216 -26.35 23.80 16.10
N PRO A 217 -27.69 23.94 16.01
CA PRO A 217 -28.32 25.12 15.39
C PRO A 217 -27.87 26.48 15.94
N LYS A 218 -27.41 26.51 17.20
CA LYS A 218 -26.97 27.74 17.88
C LYS A 218 -25.63 28.27 17.36
N GLU A 219 -24.87 27.45 16.65
CA GLU A 219 -23.53 27.80 16.17
C GLU A 219 -23.54 28.41 14.76
N LEU A 220 -24.68 28.38 14.07
CA LEU A 220 -24.84 28.96 12.73
C LEU A 220 -24.47 30.47 12.66
N PRO A 221 -24.81 31.32 13.65
CA PRO A 221 -24.38 32.72 13.66
C PRO A 221 -22.89 32.91 13.99
N LEU A 222 -22.20 31.86 14.44
CA LEU A 222 -20.79 31.92 14.89
C LEU A 222 -19.79 31.49 13.79
N VAL A 223 -20.30 31.18 12.59
CA VAL A 223 -19.54 30.66 11.44
C VAL A 223 -18.45 31.62 10.95
N GLY A 224 -18.55 32.92 11.28
CA GLY A 224 -17.51 33.91 11.04
C GLY A 224 -17.63 34.63 9.69
N LYS A 225 -16.56 35.31 9.30
CA LYS A 225 -16.51 36.14 8.08
C LYS A 225 -15.80 35.41 6.94
N LEU A 226 -16.35 35.54 5.74
CA LEU A 226 -15.74 35.04 4.50
C LEU A 226 -15.06 36.20 3.75
N GLN A 227 -13.82 35.99 3.32
CA GLN A 227 -13.11 36.89 2.41
C GLN A 227 -13.63 36.65 0.98
N PRO A 228 -14.11 37.68 0.27
CA PRO A 228 -14.46 37.54 -1.15
C PRO A 228 -13.24 37.16 -2.00
N ALA A 229 -13.47 36.43 -3.11
CA ALA A 229 -12.42 36.05 -4.06
C ALA A 229 -11.66 37.27 -4.62
N ASP A 230 -12.33 38.42 -4.68
CA ASP A 230 -11.71 39.72 -4.89
C ASP A 230 -11.13 40.22 -3.55
N SER A 231 -9.81 40.10 -3.40
CA SER A 231 -9.06 40.47 -2.20
C SER A 231 -9.12 41.97 -1.87
N SER A 232 -9.66 42.80 -2.77
CA SER A 232 -9.86 44.24 -2.52
C SER A 232 -11.09 44.55 -1.66
N GLN A 233 -12.01 43.61 -1.51
CA GLN A 233 -13.26 43.79 -0.75
C GLN A 233 -13.10 43.35 0.70
N GLU A 234 -13.80 44.03 1.61
CA GLU A 234 -13.79 43.65 3.03
C GLU A 234 -14.47 42.30 3.29
N PRO A 235 -13.97 41.52 4.28
CA PRO A 235 -14.61 40.27 4.71
C PRO A 235 -16.04 40.49 5.15
N ARG A 236 -16.98 39.72 4.60
CA ARG A 236 -18.41 39.81 4.91
C ARG A 236 -18.82 38.72 5.88
N ASP A 237 -19.77 39.04 6.76
CA ASP A 237 -20.38 38.02 7.62
C ASP A 237 -21.13 37.02 6.75
N PHE A 238 -20.81 35.74 6.90
CA PHE A 238 -21.34 34.69 6.03
C PHE A 238 -22.75 34.26 6.43
N TYR A 239 -23.09 34.36 7.72
CA TYR A 239 -24.40 33.98 8.25
C TYR A 239 -25.60 34.63 7.53
N PRO A 240 -25.68 35.98 7.41
CA PRO A 240 -26.82 36.62 6.76
C PRO A 240 -26.93 36.26 5.27
N VAL A 241 -25.80 36.02 4.61
CA VAL A 241 -25.76 35.61 3.19
C VAL A 241 -26.34 34.21 3.01
N VAL A 242 -25.97 33.27 3.89
CA VAL A 242 -26.49 31.90 3.86
C VAL A 242 -28.01 31.87 4.07
N MET A 243 -28.51 32.64 5.03
CA MET A 243 -29.96 32.71 5.32
C MET A 243 -30.76 33.36 4.17
N ASP A 244 -30.20 34.38 3.51
CA ASP A 244 -30.84 34.99 2.34
C ASP A 244 -30.93 34.00 1.16
N TRP A 245 -29.88 33.23 0.92
CA TRP A 245 -29.89 32.18 -0.11
C TRP A 245 -30.79 31.00 0.24
N LEU A 246 -30.89 30.62 1.50
CA LEU A 246 -31.81 29.56 1.95
C LEU A 246 -33.26 29.90 1.58
N LYS A 247 -33.69 31.16 1.82
CA LYS A 247 -35.03 31.65 1.46
C LYS A 247 -35.27 31.63 -0.05
N LYS A 248 -34.24 31.93 -0.84
CA LYS A 248 -34.31 31.93 -2.31
C LYS A 248 -34.38 30.51 -2.89
N VAL A 249 -33.67 29.56 -2.29
CA VAL A 249 -33.54 28.18 -2.81
C VAL A 249 -34.70 27.28 -2.36
N SER A 250 -35.23 27.49 -1.15
CA SER A 250 -36.37 26.72 -0.61
C SER A 250 -37.57 26.58 -1.56
N PRO A 251 -38.09 27.67 -2.18
CA PRO A 251 -39.21 27.56 -3.13
C PRO A 251 -38.83 26.85 -4.44
N VAL A 252 -37.57 26.95 -4.88
CA VAL A 252 -37.08 26.29 -6.10
C VAL A 252 -37.03 24.77 -5.90
N LEU A 253 -36.58 24.32 -4.72
CA LEU A 253 -36.51 22.90 -4.37
C LEU A 253 -37.84 22.33 -3.86
N ARG A 254 -38.86 23.18 -3.64
CA ARG A 254 -40.16 22.82 -3.05
C ARG A 254 -40.01 22.20 -1.65
N VAL A 255 -39.07 22.72 -0.86
CA VAL A 255 -38.77 22.30 0.51
C VAL A 255 -39.15 23.43 1.46
N LEU A 256 -39.71 23.12 2.62
CA LEU A 256 -40.00 24.13 3.63
C LEU A 256 -38.71 24.51 4.37
N GLU A 257 -38.53 25.79 4.69
CA GLU A 257 -37.35 26.25 5.46
C GLU A 257 -37.22 25.50 6.81
N SER A 258 -38.34 25.09 7.40
CA SER A 258 -38.39 24.33 8.66
C SER A 258 -37.89 22.89 8.54
N GLU A 259 -37.78 22.34 7.33
CA GLU A 259 -37.27 20.98 7.10
C GLU A 259 -35.73 20.94 7.06
N VAL A 260 -35.08 22.11 6.99
CA VAL A 260 -33.62 22.19 6.91
C VAL A 260 -33.00 22.05 8.29
N HIS A 261 -32.09 21.09 8.43
CA HIS A 261 -31.37 20.91 9.68
C HIS A 261 -30.33 22.03 9.86
N MET A 262 -30.65 22.99 10.72
CA MET A 262 -29.82 24.19 10.94
C MET A 262 -28.40 23.87 11.43
N GLY A 263 -28.19 22.75 12.13
CA GLY A 263 -26.86 22.28 12.50
C GLY A 263 -26.02 21.81 11.30
N GLU A 264 -26.64 21.19 10.29
CA GLU A 264 -25.91 20.81 9.07
C GLU A 264 -25.55 22.04 8.24
N LEU A 265 -26.49 23.00 8.18
CA LEU A 265 -26.24 24.29 7.54
C LEU A 265 -25.07 25.03 8.21
N ALA A 266 -24.97 24.98 9.54
CA ALA A 266 -23.84 25.54 10.28
C ALA A 266 -22.52 24.87 9.92
N ALA A 267 -22.50 23.53 9.86
CA ALA A 267 -21.31 22.77 9.48
C ALA A 267 -20.84 23.09 8.06
N PHE A 268 -21.76 23.11 7.08
CA PHE A 268 -21.42 23.46 5.70
C PHE A 268 -20.91 24.89 5.59
N SER A 269 -21.53 25.81 6.33
CA SER A 269 -21.14 27.21 6.31
C SER A 269 -19.75 27.40 6.94
N ALA A 270 -19.47 26.73 8.06
CA ALA A 270 -18.16 26.72 8.71
C ALA A 270 -17.07 26.14 7.80
N TYR A 271 -17.38 25.06 7.07
CA TYR A 271 -16.45 24.49 6.10
C TYR A 271 -16.19 25.42 4.91
N ALA A 272 -17.22 26.09 4.39
CA ALA A 272 -17.10 27.04 3.29
C ALA A 272 -16.22 28.24 3.66
N VAL A 273 -16.33 28.74 4.90
CA VAL A 273 -15.46 29.82 5.40
C VAL A 273 -14.00 29.38 5.48
N ALA A 274 -13.74 28.15 5.92
CA ALA A 274 -12.38 27.63 6.04
C ALA A 274 -11.74 27.28 4.67
N PHE A 275 -12.55 26.82 3.72
CA PHE A 275 -12.09 26.31 2.42
C PHE A 275 -12.95 26.83 1.26
N PRO A 276 -12.91 28.14 0.94
CA PRO A 276 -13.80 28.72 -0.05
C PRO A 276 -13.52 28.24 -1.48
N ASP A 277 -12.24 28.07 -1.84
CA ASP A 277 -11.83 27.70 -3.20
C ASP A 277 -12.06 26.21 -3.52
N THR A 278 -12.25 25.38 -2.49
CA THR A 278 -12.40 23.92 -2.63
C THR A 278 -13.73 23.42 -2.10
N PHE A 279 -14.66 24.32 -1.78
CA PHE A 279 -16.02 23.97 -1.38
C PHE A 279 -16.70 23.19 -2.53
N TRP A 280 -16.92 21.88 -2.31
CA TRP A 280 -17.51 20.93 -3.28
C TRP A 280 -16.66 20.52 -4.50
N HIS A 281 -15.35 20.83 -4.53
CA HIS A 281 -14.46 20.28 -5.54
C HIS A 281 -13.95 18.88 -5.11
N TRP A 282 -14.44 17.83 -5.77
CA TRP A 282 -14.06 16.43 -5.56
C TRP A 282 -13.03 15.94 -6.60
#